data_AF-A0A0D2EJR0-F1
#
_entry.id   AF-A0A0D2EJR0-F1
#
_cell.length_a   1.000
_cell.length_b   1.000
_cell.length_c   1.000
_cell.angle_alpha   90.00
_cell.angle_beta   90.00
_cell.angle_gamma   90.00
#
_symmetry.space_group_name_H-M   'P 1'
#
loop_
_entity.id
_entity.type
_entity.pdbx_description
1 polymer ?
#
loop_
_entity_poly.entity_id
_entity_poly.type
_entity_poly.pdbx_seq_one_letter_code
_entity_poly.pdbx_strand_id
1 'polypeptide(L)'
;MAGDLQQTPTSTERDMIEEKPGLTHTVSSGAISISPELFEKLYLTPKVPHAGDNIRRFANPTPLGFVGFVISTMTFAMVMMGWGGASGLSPVVGIFFFVGPVLLVLTVIFEWIMGNFFSMMVCGLFAVFWLSFGMLQLPTLGLATPYSPSGTNAVIGSASKEYNAVIALYLIVWGFALFTFFIFTLKTNVVFALIFLFVTMGAWVLSGAYWKVSTGDYDTAADLQKTGGALLFIVGCLGWYMTFVMMAAEMRLAIKLPVGDLSHFWPKTDVEMGRAEKQA
;
A
#
# COMPACT_ATOMS: atom_id res chain seq x y z
N MET A 1 -63.19 -44.40 50.97
CA MET A 1 -62.44 -44.72 52.20
C MET A 1 -60.98 -44.87 51.79
N ALA A 2 -60.08 -43.98 52.25
CA ALA A 2 -58.61 -43.97 52.00
C ALA A 2 -58.17 -44.00 50.51
N GLY A 3 -56.99 -43.54 50.06
CA GLY A 3 -55.97 -42.70 50.70
C GLY A 3 -54.70 -42.61 49.82
N ASP A 4 -53.85 -41.57 49.88
CA ASP A 4 -54.03 -40.26 50.54
C ASP A 4 -53.03 -39.20 50.00
N LEU A 5 -53.45 -37.93 50.10
CA LEU A 5 -52.66 -36.69 50.33
C LEU A 5 -51.22 -36.53 49.76
N GLN A 6 -51.17 -35.86 48.60
CA GLN A 6 -50.49 -34.55 48.42
C GLN A 6 -48.98 -34.40 48.73
N GLN A 7 -48.17 -34.30 47.66
CA GLN A 7 -46.90 -33.56 47.68
C GLN A 7 -46.85 -32.53 46.53
N THR A 8 -46.21 -31.39 46.79
CA THR A 8 -46.28 -30.14 46.00
C THR A 8 -45.31 -30.08 44.82
N PRO A 9 -45.60 -29.27 43.77
CA PRO A 9 -44.75 -29.14 42.60
C PRO A 9 -43.55 -28.21 42.86
N THR A 10 -42.37 -28.59 42.37
CA THR A 10 -41.22 -27.70 42.22
C THR A 10 -40.95 -27.41 40.75
N SER A 11 -40.49 -26.18 40.49
CA SER A 11 -40.36 -25.61 39.16
C SER A 11 -39.02 -25.92 38.47
N THR A 12 -38.92 -25.45 37.22
CA THR A 12 -37.67 -25.08 36.53
C THR A 12 -36.93 -26.19 35.75
N GLU A 13 -37.24 -26.36 34.46
CA GLU A 13 -36.20 -26.67 33.46
C GLU A 13 -36.60 -26.26 32.01
N ARG A 14 -36.04 -25.12 31.57
CA ARG A 14 -35.62 -24.75 30.20
C ARG A 14 -36.65 -24.65 29.05
N ASP A 15 -36.86 -23.40 28.60
CA ASP A 15 -37.37 -23.04 27.28
C ASP A 15 -36.58 -23.69 26.13
N MET A 16 -37.30 -24.33 25.21
CA MET A 16 -36.81 -24.68 23.87
C MET A 16 -37.41 -23.68 22.88
N ILE A 17 -36.62 -22.69 22.45
CA ILE A 17 -37.05 -21.75 21.40
C ILE A 17 -36.93 -22.44 20.05
N GLU A 18 -38.07 -22.80 19.48
CA GLU A 18 -38.21 -23.38 18.14
C GLU A 18 -38.00 -22.29 17.07
N GLU A 19 -36.85 -22.28 16.41
CA GLU A 19 -36.49 -21.28 15.40
C GLU A 19 -37.26 -21.51 14.09
N LYS A 20 -38.39 -20.81 13.95
CA LYS A 20 -39.23 -20.84 12.73
C LYS A 20 -38.52 -20.13 11.56
N PRO A 21 -38.62 -20.64 10.32
CA PRO A 21 -37.93 -20.05 9.18
C PRO A 21 -38.48 -18.66 8.86
N GLY A 22 -37.63 -17.63 9.02
CA GLY A 22 -37.98 -16.24 8.78
C GLY A 22 -38.10 -15.89 7.30
N LEU A 23 -39.31 -15.53 6.89
CA LEU A 23 -39.68 -14.60 5.80
C LEU A 23 -38.69 -14.45 4.62
N THR A 24 -39.04 -15.05 3.49
CA THR A 24 -38.43 -14.80 2.17
C THR A 24 -38.34 -13.30 1.84
N HIS A 25 -37.11 -12.79 1.70
CA HIS A 25 -36.85 -11.41 1.31
C HIS A 25 -37.04 -11.24 -0.21
N THR A 26 -37.97 -10.39 -0.62
CA THR A 26 -38.20 -10.09 -2.06
C THR A 26 -36.96 -9.44 -2.66
N VAL A 27 -36.39 -10.04 -3.70
CA VAL A 27 -35.18 -9.55 -4.38
C VAL A 27 -35.58 -8.53 -5.44
N SER A 28 -35.03 -7.31 -5.37
CA SER A 28 -35.16 -6.32 -6.43
C SER A 28 -34.21 -6.62 -7.59
N SER A 29 -34.77 -6.83 -8.78
CA SER A 29 -34.02 -7.18 -9.99
C SER A 29 -33.03 -6.07 -10.41
N GLY A 30 -31.74 -6.32 -10.22
CA GLY A 30 -30.65 -5.48 -10.74
C GLY A 30 -29.45 -5.29 -9.82
N ALA A 31 -29.62 -5.46 -8.50
CA ALA A 31 -28.54 -5.28 -7.53
C ALA A 31 -27.67 -6.54 -7.39
N ILE A 32 -26.69 -6.73 -8.29
CA ILE A 32 -25.62 -7.71 -8.06
C ILE A 32 -24.72 -7.17 -6.94
N SER A 33 -25.05 -7.50 -5.69
CA SER A 33 -24.13 -7.33 -4.56
C SER A 33 -22.85 -8.12 -4.84
N ILE A 34 -21.72 -7.45 -4.67
CA ILE A 34 -20.43 -8.14 -4.64
C ILE A 34 -20.35 -8.90 -3.31
N SER A 35 -20.04 -10.20 -3.32
CA SER A 35 -19.78 -10.88 -2.04
C SER A 35 -18.54 -10.27 -1.40
N PRO A 36 -18.41 -10.27 -0.05
CA PRO A 36 -17.18 -9.86 0.61
C PRO A 36 -15.96 -10.60 0.05
N GLU A 37 -16.08 -11.89 -0.28
CA GLU A 37 -14.99 -12.67 -0.88
C GLU A 37 -14.60 -12.19 -2.30
N LEU A 38 -15.57 -11.73 -3.10
CA LEU A 38 -15.29 -11.19 -4.43
C LEU A 38 -14.71 -9.77 -4.34
N PHE A 39 -15.09 -8.98 -3.34
CA PHE A 39 -14.45 -7.71 -3.03
C PHE A 39 -12.99 -7.93 -2.58
N GLU A 40 -12.76 -8.83 -1.62
CA GLU A 40 -11.44 -9.24 -1.15
C GLU A 40 -10.55 -9.72 -2.31
N LYS A 41 -11.08 -10.59 -3.19
CA LYS A 41 -10.39 -11.09 -4.39
C LYS A 41 -9.99 -9.99 -5.37
N LEU A 42 -10.83 -8.95 -5.54
CA LEU A 42 -10.59 -7.88 -6.52
C LEU A 42 -9.65 -6.79 -5.98
N TYR A 43 -9.68 -6.52 -4.68
CA TYR A 43 -9.09 -5.31 -4.11
C TYR A 43 -8.01 -5.53 -3.06
N LEU A 44 -7.97 -6.68 -2.37
CA LEU A 44 -7.16 -6.85 -1.16
C LEU A 44 -6.05 -7.89 -1.33
N THR A 45 -6.38 -9.16 -1.60
CA THR A 45 -5.38 -10.24 -1.42
C THR A 45 -5.68 -11.52 -2.24
N PRO A 46 -4.66 -12.23 -2.75
CA PRO A 46 -4.82 -13.62 -3.15
C PRO A 46 -5.18 -14.49 -1.92
N LYS A 47 -6.17 -15.36 -2.06
CA LYS A 47 -6.74 -16.19 -0.98
C LYS A 47 -5.71 -16.72 0.03
N VAL A 48 -5.85 -16.31 1.29
CA VAL A 48 -5.55 -17.23 2.42
C VAL A 48 -6.74 -18.18 2.60
N PRO A 49 -6.55 -19.50 2.86
CA PRO A 49 -7.65 -20.46 2.95
C PRO A 49 -8.66 -20.19 4.08
N HIS A 50 -8.32 -19.32 5.03
CA HIS A 50 -9.17 -18.92 6.15
C HIS A 50 -9.21 -17.39 6.22
N ALA A 51 -10.21 -16.79 5.56
CA ALA A 51 -10.60 -15.41 5.84
C ALA A 51 -11.12 -15.36 7.28
N GLY A 52 -10.28 -14.90 8.22
CA GLY A 52 -10.66 -14.82 9.63
C GLY A 52 -11.82 -13.83 9.85
N ASP A 53 -12.55 -14.01 10.96
CA ASP A 53 -13.69 -13.12 11.32
C ASP A 53 -13.30 -11.63 11.46
N ASN A 54 -12.00 -11.31 11.43
CA ASN A 54 -11.47 -9.94 11.38
C ASN A 54 -12.09 -9.10 10.26
N ILE A 55 -12.35 -9.66 9.07
CA ILE A 55 -13.02 -8.95 7.95
C ILE A 55 -14.46 -8.54 8.31
N ARG A 56 -15.12 -9.28 9.20
CA ARG A 56 -16.47 -8.94 9.71
C ARG A 56 -16.44 -7.99 10.91
N ARG A 57 -15.28 -7.84 11.55
CA ARG A 57 -15.11 -7.13 12.84
C ARG A 57 -14.46 -5.76 12.71
N PHE A 58 -13.54 -5.58 11.77
CA PHE A 58 -12.71 -4.38 11.64
C PHE A 58 -12.89 -3.72 10.28
N ALA A 59 -12.62 -2.41 10.22
CA ALA A 59 -12.57 -1.69 8.96
C ALA A 59 -11.36 -2.11 8.13
N ASN A 60 -11.51 -2.11 6.82
CA ASN A 60 -10.43 -2.31 5.86
C ASN A 60 -9.37 -1.19 5.98
N PRO A 61 -8.10 -1.49 6.32
CA PRO A 61 -7.08 -0.48 6.52
C PRO A 61 -6.35 -0.08 5.22
N THR A 62 -6.44 -0.86 4.15
CA THR A 62 -5.76 -0.57 2.86
C THR A 62 -5.94 0.87 2.36
N PRO A 63 -7.15 1.48 2.39
CA PRO A 63 -7.34 2.87 1.97
C PRO A 63 -6.53 3.89 2.78
N LEU A 64 -6.27 3.63 4.06
CA LEU A 64 -5.48 4.52 4.93
C LEU A 64 -4.03 4.63 4.43
N GLY A 65 -3.42 3.48 4.13
CA GLY A 65 -2.07 3.40 3.60
C GLY A 65 -1.97 4.05 2.22
N PHE A 66 -2.99 3.83 1.37
CA PHE A 66 -3.10 4.51 0.08
C PHE A 66 -3.19 6.02 0.24
N VAL A 67 -4.02 6.58 1.14
CA VAL A 67 -4.10 8.03 1.39
C VAL A 67 -2.73 8.63 1.74
N GLY A 68 -1.99 8.01 2.66
CA GLY A 68 -0.63 8.46 3.01
C GLY A 68 0.34 8.37 1.83
N PHE A 69 0.32 7.25 1.11
CA PHE A 69 1.15 7.03 -0.07
C PHE A 69 0.89 8.05 -1.18
N VAL A 70 -0.38 8.32 -1.54
CA VAL A 70 -0.71 9.17 -2.70
C VAL A 70 -0.45 10.63 -2.44
N ILE A 71 -0.70 11.14 -1.22
CA ILE A 71 -0.41 12.53 -0.87
C ILE A 71 1.10 12.77 -0.94
N SER A 72 1.91 11.86 -0.37
CA SER A 72 3.37 11.97 -0.42
C SER A 72 3.93 11.80 -1.83
N THR A 73 3.49 10.77 -2.56
CA THR A 73 3.97 10.47 -3.93
C THR A 73 3.61 11.58 -4.91
N MET A 74 2.38 12.09 -4.86
CA MET A 74 1.94 13.17 -5.76
C MET A 74 2.67 14.47 -5.46
N THR A 75 2.84 14.83 -4.18
CA THR A 75 3.59 16.03 -3.78
C THR A 75 5.05 15.93 -4.23
N PHE A 76 5.69 14.80 -3.99
CA PHE A 76 7.05 14.51 -4.47
C PHE A 76 7.14 14.65 -5.99
N ALA A 77 6.25 14.00 -6.73
CA ALA A 77 6.23 14.02 -8.19
C ALA A 77 6.13 15.44 -8.77
N MET A 78 5.21 16.27 -8.24
CA MET A 78 5.03 17.66 -8.67
C MET A 78 6.27 18.53 -8.41
N VAL A 79 6.97 18.32 -7.28
CA VAL A 79 8.24 19.00 -6.98
C VAL A 79 9.35 18.54 -7.93
N MET A 80 9.47 17.24 -8.20
CA MET A 80 10.50 16.70 -9.10
C MET A 80 10.31 17.14 -10.56
N MET A 81 9.06 17.39 -10.98
CA MET A 81 8.71 17.99 -12.27
C MET A 81 8.86 19.53 -12.32
N GLY A 82 9.12 20.20 -11.18
CA GLY A 82 9.33 21.65 -11.13
C GLY A 82 8.07 22.50 -11.25
N TRP A 83 6.90 21.98 -10.86
CA TRP A 83 5.62 22.71 -10.99
C TRP A 83 5.66 24.05 -10.26
N GLY A 84 5.27 25.13 -10.94
CA GLY A 84 5.29 26.49 -10.38
C GLY A 84 6.68 27.03 -10.04
N GLY A 85 7.76 26.39 -10.52
CA GLY A 85 9.14 26.71 -10.13
C GLY A 85 9.59 26.04 -8.82
N ALA A 86 8.85 25.04 -8.32
CA ALA A 86 9.26 24.27 -7.15
C ALA A 86 10.62 23.58 -7.36
N SER A 87 11.48 23.63 -6.34
CA SER A 87 12.80 22.99 -6.37
C SER A 87 13.24 22.61 -4.96
N GLY A 88 13.74 21.38 -4.79
CA GLY A 88 14.13 20.85 -3.49
C GLY A 88 12.94 20.41 -2.62
N LEU A 89 13.15 19.39 -1.79
CA LEU A 89 12.09 18.72 -1.04
C LEU A 89 12.01 19.15 0.43
N SER A 90 12.97 19.96 0.91
CA SER A 90 13.00 20.42 2.30
C SER A 90 11.78 21.25 2.75
N PRO A 91 11.10 22.08 1.92
CA PRO A 91 9.89 22.78 2.35
C PRO A 91 8.70 21.85 2.63
N VAL A 92 8.69 20.67 1.99
CA VAL A 92 7.64 19.64 2.15
C VAL A 92 8.12 18.47 3.00
N VAL A 93 9.22 18.61 3.74
CA VAL A 93 9.87 17.49 4.46
C VAL A 93 8.93 16.73 5.41
N GLY A 94 7.89 17.39 5.93
CA GLY A 94 6.85 16.76 6.75
C GLY A 94 6.10 15.59 6.09
N ILE A 95 6.02 15.52 4.75
CA ILE A 95 5.37 14.37 4.06
C ILE A 95 6.17 13.06 4.23
N PHE A 96 7.49 13.18 4.40
CA PHE A 96 8.42 12.05 4.55
C PHE A 96 8.49 11.50 5.97
N PHE A 97 7.89 12.19 6.95
CA PHE A 97 7.91 11.79 8.37
C PHE A 97 6.52 11.57 8.95
N PHE A 98 5.53 12.37 8.52
CA PHE A 98 4.17 12.31 9.06
C PHE A 98 3.19 11.72 8.05
N VAL A 99 2.88 12.44 6.96
CA VAL A 99 1.73 12.10 6.08
C VAL A 99 1.86 10.72 5.45
N GLY A 100 3.00 10.41 4.83
CA GLY A 100 3.25 9.09 4.27
C GLY A 100 3.47 8.05 5.37
N PRO A 101 4.54 8.15 6.17
CA PRO A 101 4.92 7.08 7.08
C PRO A 101 3.93 6.79 8.20
N VAL A 102 3.30 7.78 8.84
CA VAL A 102 2.43 7.48 9.98
C VAL A 102 1.21 6.69 9.50
N LEU A 103 0.60 7.11 8.38
CA LEU A 103 -0.52 6.39 7.80
C LEU A 103 -0.11 5.00 7.29
N LEU A 104 1.06 4.87 6.66
CA LEU A 104 1.58 3.59 6.20
C LEU A 104 1.96 2.64 7.35
N VAL A 105 2.63 3.10 8.40
CA VAL A 105 3.02 2.29 9.59
C VAL A 105 1.77 1.84 10.36
N LEU A 106 0.78 2.71 10.55
CA LEU A 106 -0.50 2.31 11.14
C LEU A 106 -1.19 1.26 10.26
N THR A 107 -1.16 1.43 8.94
CA THR A 107 -1.69 0.45 8.00
C THR A 107 -0.95 -0.89 8.08
N VAL A 108 0.38 -0.93 8.22
CA VAL A 108 1.13 -2.19 8.46
C VAL A 108 0.60 -2.94 9.68
N ILE A 109 0.40 -2.24 10.79
CA ILE A 109 -0.10 -2.83 12.04
C ILE A 109 -1.52 -3.39 11.82
N PHE A 110 -2.39 -2.64 11.17
CA PHE A 110 -3.76 -3.07 10.91
C PHE A 110 -3.85 -4.21 9.89
N GLU A 111 -3.08 -4.17 8.79
CA GLU A 111 -3.03 -5.25 7.80
C GLU A 111 -2.47 -6.54 8.39
N TRP A 112 -1.50 -6.44 9.30
CA TRP A 112 -1.00 -7.59 10.07
C TRP A 112 -2.10 -8.21 10.94
N ILE A 113 -2.87 -7.37 11.65
CA ILE A 113 -4.06 -7.82 12.43
C ILE A 113 -5.12 -8.46 11.52
N MET A 114 -5.35 -7.91 10.32
CA MET A 114 -6.28 -8.47 9.33
C MET A 114 -5.80 -9.78 8.70
N GLY A 115 -4.49 -10.08 8.74
CA GLY A 115 -3.88 -11.23 8.07
C GLY A 115 -3.49 -10.96 6.61
N ASN A 116 -3.54 -9.70 6.15
CA ASN A 116 -3.30 -9.28 4.77
C ASN A 116 -1.81 -9.15 4.47
N PHE A 117 -1.13 -10.29 4.32
CA PHE A 117 0.33 -10.36 4.14
C PHE A 117 0.87 -9.41 3.05
N PHE A 118 0.28 -9.40 1.85
CA PHE A 118 0.83 -8.59 0.74
C PHE A 118 0.69 -7.09 1.01
N SER A 119 -0.49 -6.62 1.41
CA SER A 119 -0.73 -5.20 1.74
C SER A 119 0.11 -4.73 2.93
N MET A 120 0.28 -5.57 3.95
CA MET A 120 1.21 -5.33 5.07
C MET A 120 2.64 -5.11 4.56
N MET A 121 3.16 -6.01 3.72
CA MET A 121 4.50 -5.92 3.15
C MET A 121 4.67 -4.67 2.28
N VAL A 122 3.67 -4.32 1.45
CA VAL A 122 3.66 -3.11 0.61
C VAL A 122 3.70 -1.84 1.45
N CYS A 123 2.85 -1.74 2.48
CA CYS A 123 2.80 -0.56 3.33
C CYS A 123 4.10 -0.39 4.14
N GLY A 124 4.72 -1.50 4.59
CA GLY A 124 5.99 -1.48 5.30
C GLY A 124 7.15 -1.04 4.42
N LEU A 125 7.21 -1.55 3.19
CA LEU A 125 8.19 -1.14 2.18
C LEU A 125 8.14 0.37 1.95
N PHE A 126 6.96 0.93 1.68
CA PHE A 126 6.82 2.36 1.42
C PHE A 126 7.00 3.22 2.68
N ALA A 127 6.57 2.77 3.87
CA ALA A 127 6.84 3.48 5.12
C ALA A 127 8.35 3.69 5.34
N VAL A 128 9.13 2.62 5.19
CA VAL A 128 10.59 2.66 5.34
C VAL A 128 11.24 3.50 4.24
N PHE A 129 10.76 3.41 3.00
CA PHE A 129 11.23 4.29 1.91
C PHE A 129 11.05 5.77 2.25
N TRP A 130 9.83 6.18 2.63
CA TRP A 130 9.53 7.59 2.94
C TRP A 130 10.38 8.10 4.12
N LEU A 131 10.48 7.34 5.21
CA LEU A 131 11.31 7.71 6.37
C LEU A 131 12.79 7.81 6.00
N SER A 132 13.33 6.79 5.33
CA SER A 132 14.75 6.72 4.97
C SER A 132 15.14 7.80 3.98
N PHE A 133 14.34 8.02 2.92
CA PHE A 133 14.60 9.08 1.95
C PHE A 133 14.36 10.47 2.54
N GLY A 134 13.43 10.61 3.49
CA GLY A 134 13.19 11.85 4.24
C GLY A 134 14.42 12.38 4.97
N MET A 135 15.25 11.49 5.51
CA MET A 135 16.51 11.87 6.14
C MET A 135 17.47 12.56 5.16
N LEU A 136 17.47 12.18 3.87
CA LEU A 136 18.27 12.85 2.83
C LEU A 136 17.80 14.29 2.58
N GLN A 137 16.54 14.61 2.90
CA GLN A 137 15.92 15.92 2.63
C GLN A 137 15.98 16.89 3.82
N LEU A 138 16.57 16.49 4.95
CA LEU A 138 16.78 17.35 6.14
C LEU A 138 18.17 18.04 6.05
N PRO A 139 18.24 19.36 5.76
CA PRO A 139 19.52 20.05 5.61
C PRO A 139 20.35 20.07 6.91
N THR A 140 19.66 20.01 8.06
CA THR A 140 20.25 20.01 9.40
C THR A 140 21.12 18.79 9.71
N LEU A 141 20.95 17.68 9.00
CA LEU A 141 21.78 16.49 9.18
C LEU A 141 23.16 16.59 8.52
N GLY A 142 23.37 17.57 7.63
CA GLY A 142 24.68 17.82 7.03
C GLY A 142 25.27 16.63 6.26
N LEU A 143 24.46 15.70 5.76
CA LEU A 143 24.92 14.43 5.18
C LEU A 143 25.87 14.59 3.98
N ALA A 144 25.78 15.73 3.29
CA ALA A 144 26.66 16.10 2.19
C ALA A 144 27.98 16.74 2.64
N THR A 145 28.06 17.31 3.85
CA THR A 145 29.22 18.07 4.36
C THR A 145 30.57 17.31 4.25
N PRO A 146 30.67 16.01 4.60
CA PRO A 146 31.92 15.26 4.50
C PRO A 146 32.46 15.10 3.07
N TYR A 147 31.61 15.27 2.06
CA TYR A 147 31.96 15.15 0.64
C TYR A 147 32.47 16.46 0.03
N SER A 148 32.46 17.56 0.79
CA SER A 148 33.09 18.81 0.35
C SER A 148 34.61 18.75 0.55
N PRO A 149 35.43 19.36 -0.34
CA PRO A 149 36.89 19.32 -0.22
C PRO A 149 37.43 19.87 1.11
N SER A 150 36.67 20.75 1.78
CA SER A 150 37.00 21.30 3.10
C SER A 150 36.39 20.54 4.27
N GLY A 151 35.52 19.55 4.03
CA GLY A 151 34.73 18.87 5.06
C GLY A 151 33.75 19.78 5.82
N THR A 152 33.41 20.96 5.29
CA THR A 152 32.62 22.00 6.00
C THR A 152 31.46 22.61 5.20
N ASN A 153 31.31 22.28 3.91
CA ASN A 153 30.31 22.93 3.04
C ASN A 153 29.35 21.90 2.40
N ALA A 154 28.18 21.70 3.03
CA ALA A 154 27.13 20.80 2.53
C ALA A 154 26.71 21.08 1.07
N VAL A 155 26.71 22.34 0.63
CA VAL A 155 26.28 22.72 -0.73
C VAL A 155 27.28 22.26 -1.79
N ILE A 156 28.58 22.41 -1.52
CA ILE A 156 29.63 21.87 -2.42
C ILE A 156 29.60 20.34 -2.38
N GLY A 157 29.44 19.76 -1.18
CA GLY A 157 29.37 18.31 -1.01
C GLY A 157 28.17 17.66 -1.71
N SER A 158 27.02 18.35 -1.82
CA SER A 158 25.83 17.81 -2.48
C SER A 158 25.95 17.77 -4.00
N ALA A 159 26.90 18.51 -4.57
CA ALA A 159 27.28 18.43 -5.99
C ALA A 159 28.45 17.46 -6.25
N SER A 160 29.04 16.84 -5.21
CA SER A 160 30.14 15.89 -5.39
C SER A 160 29.70 14.62 -6.13
N LYS A 161 30.65 14.00 -6.82
CA LYS A 161 30.43 12.73 -7.52
C LYS A 161 30.02 11.63 -6.54
N GLU A 162 30.73 11.53 -5.43
CA GLU A 162 30.63 10.45 -4.46
C GLU A 162 29.29 10.49 -3.70
N TYR A 163 28.83 11.68 -3.29
CA TYR A 163 27.51 11.84 -2.64
C TYR A 163 26.37 11.40 -3.58
N ASN A 164 26.41 11.85 -4.84
CA ASN A 164 25.38 11.53 -5.81
C ASN A 164 25.41 10.05 -6.23
N ALA A 165 26.60 9.46 -6.35
CA ALA A 165 26.76 8.02 -6.59
C ALA A 165 26.14 7.16 -5.48
N VAL A 166 26.27 7.55 -4.21
CA VAL A 166 25.64 6.85 -3.07
C VAL A 166 24.11 6.88 -3.18
N ILE A 167 23.51 8.03 -3.51
CA ILE A 167 22.04 8.13 -3.68
C ILE A 167 21.56 7.36 -4.92
N ALA A 168 22.35 7.40 -6.01
CA ALA A 168 22.04 6.64 -7.21
C ALA A 168 22.03 5.12 -6.96
N LEU A 169 23.02 4.60 -6.20
CA LEU A 169 23.08 3.20 -5.78
C LEU A 169 21.91 2.83 -4.85
N TYR A 170 21.57 3.69 -3.89
CA TYR A 170 20.39 3.52 -3.02
C TYR A 170 19.12 3.33 -3.86
N LEU A 171 18.88 4.20 -4.86
CA LEU A 171 17.71 4.12 -5.73
C LEU A 171 17.70 2.90 -6.67
N ILE A 172 18.88 2.39 -7.09
CA ILE A 172 18.97 1.12 -7.83
C ILE A 172 18.45 -0.05 -6.99
N VAL A 173 18.91 -0.16 -5.73
CA VAL A 173 18.52 -1.23 -4.81
C VAL A 173 17.02 -1.14 -4.49
N TRP A 174 16.49 0.06 -4.26
CA TRP A 174 15.05 0.27 -4.10
C TRP A 174 14.26 -0.12 -5.36
N GLY A 175 14.76 0.19 -6.56
CA GLY A 175 14.13 -0.26 -7.80
C GLY A 175 14.06 -1.79 -7.93
N PHE A 176 15.08 -2.54 -7.49
CA PHE A 176 15.01 -4.00 -7.42
C PHE A 176 13.97 -4.52 -6.41
N ALA A 177 13.83 -3.87 -5.25
CA ALA A 177 12.79 -4.20 -4.30
C ALA A 177 11.39 -3.94 -4.90
N LEU A 178 11.17 -2.77 -5.50
CA LEU A 178 9.90 -2.42 -6.16
C LEU A 178 9.58 -3.37 -7.34
N PHE A 179 10.58 -3.77 -8.13
CA PHE A 179 10.42 -4.76 -9.20
C PHE A 179 10.05 -6.15 -8.66
N THR A 180 10.57 -6.53 -7.51
CA THR A 180 10.19 -7.78 -6.84
C THR A 180 8.71 -7.78 -6.47
N PHE A 181 8.20 -6.67 -5.92
CA PHE A 181 6.77 -6.51 -5.62
C PHE A 181 5.91 -6.41 -6.89
N PHE A 182 6.40 -5.80 -7.97
CA PHE A 182 5.75 -5.78 -9.28
C PHE A 182 5.43 -7.19 -9.81
N ILE A 183 6.35 -8.14 -9.65
CA ILE A 183 6.11 -9.53 -10.08
C ILE A 183 4.91 -10.13 -9.33
N PHE A 184 4.75 -9.84 -8.04
CA PHE A 184 3.64 -10.37 -7.23
C PHE A 184 2.30 -9.65 -7.50
N THR A 185 2.28 -8.38 -7.92
CA THR A 185 1.03 -7.71 -8.32
C THR A 185 0.46 -8.23 -9.65
N LEU A 186 1.23 -8.98 -10.44
CA LEU A 186 0.70 -9.73 -11.60
C LEU A 186 -0.34 -10.80 -11.21
N LYS A 187 -0.48 -11.15 -9.92
CA LYS A 187 -1.53 -12.02 -9.38
C LYS A 187 -2.71 -11.26 -8.77
N THR A 188 -2.65 -9.93 -8.63
CA THR A 188 -3.71 -9.10 -8.04
C THR A 188 -4.55 -8.43 -9.15
N ASN A 189 -4.23 -7.21 -9.55
CA ASN A 189 -4.97 -6.48 -10.58
C ASN A 189 -4.09 -5.49 -11.37
N VAL A 190 -4.58 -5.07 -12.54
CA VAL A 190 -3.85 -4.23 -13.51
C VAL A 190 -3.41 -2.91 -12.89
N VAL A 191 -4.25 -2.26 -12.07
CA VAL A 191 -3.90 -0.95 -11.50
C VAL A 191 -2.75 -1.07 -10.49
N PHE A 192 -2.76 -2.08 -9.61
CA PHE A 192 -1.61 -2.37 -8.74
C PHE A 192 -0.35 -2.75 -9.55
N ALA A 193 -0.49 -3.52 -10.64
CA ALA A 193 0.63 -3.84 -11.51
C ALA A 193 1.24 -2.58 -12.16
N LEU A 194 0.40 -1.66 -12.66
CA LEU A 194 0.87 -0.39 -13.24
C LEU A 194 1.52 0.53 -12.18
N ILE A 195 0.96 0.63 -10.97
CA ILE A 195 1.57 1.35 -9.85
C ILE A 195 3.00 0.84 -9.60
N PHE A 196 3.17 -0.48 -9.48
CA PHE A 196 4.47 -1.08 -9.21
C PHE A 196 5.44 -1.03 -10.40
N LEU A 197 4.94 -1.06 -11.63
CA LEU A 197 5.75 -0.85 -12.84
C LEU A 197 6.29 0.58 -12.90
N PHE A 198 5.43 1.59 -12.80
CA PHE A 198 5.82 2.99 -12.94
C PHE A 198 6.67 3.49 -11.77
N VAL A 199 6.46 3.01 -10.53
CA VAL A 199 7.33 3.35 -9.39
C VAL A 199 8.72 2.71 -9.53
N THR A 200 8.81 1.49 -10.07
CA THR A 200 10.09 0.81 -10.37
C THR A 200 10.86 1.59 -11.44
N MET A 201 10.21 1.92 -12.56
CA MET A 201 10.79 2.75 -13.61
C MET A 201 11.20 4.13 -13.06
N GLY A 202 10.36 4.76 -12.24
CA GLY A 202 10.65 6.03 -11.60
C GLY A 202 11.90 5.98 -10.72
N ALA A 203 12.06 4.96 -9.89
CA ALA A 203 13.24 4.78 -9.04
C ALA A 203 14.53 4.63 -9.87
N TRP A 204 14.53 3.82 -10.92
CA TRP A 204 15.70 3.66 -11.80
C TRP A 204 16.00 4.91 -12.65
N VAL A 205 14.98 5.62 -13.15
CA VAL A 205 15.17 6.89 -13.87
C VAL A 205 15.73 7.98 -12.95
N LEU A 206 15.24 8.07 -11.70
CA LEU A 206 15.79 8.99 -10.70
C LEU A 206 17.22 8.61 -10.29
N SER A 207 17.56 7.32 -10.18
CA SER A 207 18.95 6.89 -10.02
C SER A 207 19.82 7.39 -11.18
N GLY A 208 19.33 7.29 -12.41
CA GLY A 208 19.97 7.86 -13.60
C GLY A 208 20.22 9.37 -13.48
N ALA A 209 19.26 10.12 -12.92
CA ALA A 209 19.44 11.56 -12.66
C ALA A 209 20.62 11.81 -11.70
N TYR A 210 20.68 11.11 -10.56
CA TYR A 210 21.80 11.21 -9.62
C TYR A 210 23.14 10.78 -10.24
N TRP A 211 23.17 9.73 -11.07
CA TRP A 211 24.37 9.37 -11.83
C TRP A 211 24.82 10.49 -12.78
N LYS A 212 23.89 11.18 -13.45
CA LYS A 212 24.21 12.31 -14.35
C LYS A 212 24.74 13.52 -13.60
N VAL A 213 24.20 13.84 -12.41
CA VAL A 213 24.82 14.82 -11.49
C VAL A 213 26.26 14.41 -11.14
N SER A 214 26.51 13.13 -10.85
CA SER A 214 27.86 12.65 -10.49
C SER A 214 28.89 12.80 -11.61
N THR A 215 28.45 12.95 -12.87
CA THR A 215 29.29 13.22 -14.04
C THR A 215 29.29 14.68 -14.50
N GLY A 216 28.59 15.58 -13.79
CA GLY A 216 28.46 17.00 -14.16
C GLY A 216 27.54 17.28 -15.35
N ASP A 217 26.74 16.30 -15.77
CA ASP A 217 25.78 16.41 -16.89
C ASP A 217 24.42 16.84 -16.34
N TYR A 218 24.36 18.11 -15.91
CA TYR A 218 23.21 18.66 -15.18
C TYR A 218 21.95 18.80 -16.04
N ASP A 219 22.10 19.03 -17.36
CA ASP A 219 20.97 19.12 -18.28
C ASP A 219 20.26 17.76 -18.40
N THR A 220 21.01 16.68 -18.66
CA THR A 220 20.44 15.34 -18.70
C THR A 220 19.93 14.90 -17.32
N ALA A 221 20.59 15.32 -16.23
CA ALA A 221 20.11 15.06 -14.88
C ALA A 221 18.73 15.71 -14.63
N ALA A 222 18.53 16.95 -15.06
CA ALA A 222 17.26 17.66 -14.90
C ALA A 222 16.13 17.01 -15.71
N ASP A 223 16.40 16.54 -16.93
CA ASP A 223 15.40 15.86 -17.75
C ASP A 223 15.05 14.46 -17.23
N LEU A 224 16.03 13.71 -16.72
CA LEU A 224 15.78 12.46 -16.01
C LEU A 224 15.00 12.70 -14.71
N GLN A 225 15.29 13.78 -13.96
CA GLN A 225 14.55 14.15 -12.76
C GLN A 225 13.07 14.41 -13.07
N LYS A 226 12.77 15.23 -14.10
CA LYS A 226 11.39 15.48 -14.55
C LYS A 226 10.71 14.20 -15.04
N THR A 227 11.43 13.34 -15.77
CA THR A 227 10.90 12.06 -16.28
C THR A 227 10.53 11.12 -15.12
N GLY A 228 11.40 10.99 -14.12
CA GLY A 228 11.12 10.23 -12.90
C GLY A 228 9.95 10.82 -12.11
N GLY A 229 9.87 12.14 -12.00
CA GLY A 229 8.73 12.86 -11.43
C GLY A 229 7.42 12.55 -12.17
N ALA A 230 7.42 12.57 -13.50
CA ALA A 230 6.25 12.27 -14.33
C ALA A 230 5.77 10.81 -14.18
N LEU A 231 6.70 9.85 -14.13
CA LEU A 231 6.37 8.44 -13.85
C LEU A 231 5.70 8.30 -12.47
N LEU A 232 6.21 8.99 -11.45
CA LEU A 232 5.63 8.98 -10.10
C LEU A 232 4.32 9.79 -10.01
N PHE A 233 4.10 10.76 -10.88
CA PHE A 233 2.81 11.45 -11.01
C PHE A 233 1.72 10.49 -11.51
N ILE A 234 2.05 9.66 -12.51
CA ILE A 234 1.16 8.58 -12.98
C ILE A 234 0.85 7.60 -11.83
N VAL A 235 1.85 7.22 -11.04
CA VAL A 235 1.65 6.40 -9.82
C VAL A 235 0.70 7.09 -8.84
N GLY A 236 0.86 8.39 -8.60
CA GLY A 236 -0.04 9.18 -7.76
C GLY A 236 -1.49 9.19 -8.28
N CYS A 237 -1.69 9.32 -9.59
CA CYS A 237 -3.02 9.27 -10.22
C CYS A 237 -3.67 7.89 -10.08
N LEU A 238 -2.93 6.82 -10.38
CA LEU A 238 -3.41 5.44 -10.22
C LEU A 238 -3.70 5.10 -8.76
N GLY A 239 -2.87 5.60 -7.84
CA GLY A 239 -3.10 5.47 -6.41
C GLY A 239 -4.37 6.20 -5.97
N TRP A 240 -4.59 7.45 -6.39
CA TRP A 240 -5.85 8.17 -6.08
C TRP A 240 -7.08 7.46 -6.63
N TYR A 241 -6.97 6.89 -7.83
CA TYR A 241 -8.01 6.02 -8.39
C TYR A 241 -8.29 4.85 -7.46
N MET A 242 -7.28 4.09 -7.04
CA MET A 242 -7.43 2.97 -6.09
C MET A 242 -8.03 3.41 -4.75
N THR A 243 -7.57 4.53 -4.17
CA THR A 243 -8.16 5.12 -2.95
C THR A 243 -9.66 5.32 -3.12
N PHE A 244 -10.07 5.95 -4.22
CA PHE A 244 -11.48 6.20 -4.52
C PHE A 244 -12.27 4.91 -4.74
N VAL A 245 -11.74 3.93 -5.49
CA VAL A 245 -12.44 2.65 -5.72
C VAL A 245 -12.68 1.89 -4.42
N MET A 246 -11.66 1.78 -3.55
CA MET A 246 -11.79 1.08 -2.28
C MET A 246 -12.75 1.82 -1.33
N MET A 247 -12.60 3.15 -1.17
CA MET A 247 -13.51 3.93 -0.33
C MET A 247 -14.95 3.89 -0.83
N ALA A 248 -15.17 3.94 -2.15
CA ALA A 248 -16.51 3.82 -2.74
C ALA A 248 -17.17 2.47 -2.40
N ALA A 249 -16.40 1.38 -2.38
CA ALA A 249 -16.90 0.06 -2.03
C ALA A 249 -17.20 -0.08 -0.52
N GLU A 250 -16.32 0.40 0.37
CA GLU A 250 -16.57 0.44 1.82
C GLU A 250 -17.80 1.30 2.17
N MET A 251 -17.97 2.45 1.48
CA MET A 251 -19.14 3.32 1.59
C MET A 251 -20.38 2.79 0.84
N ARG A 252 -20.30 1.60 0.22
CA ARG A 252 -21.38 0.93 -0.52
C ARG A 252 -22.01 1.79 -1.62
N LEU A 253 -21.22 2.65 -2.27
CA LEU A 253 -21.65 3.42 -3.44
C LEU A 253 -22.00 2.47 -4.59
N ALA A 254 -23.03 2.79 -5.36
CA ALA A 254 -23.49 1.99 -6.50
C ALA A 254 -22.55 2.03 -7.73
N ILE A 255 -21.31 2.48 -7.57
CA ILE A 255 -20.33 2.68 -8.64
C ILE A 255 -19.28 1.57 -8.57
N LYS A 256 -19.18 0.77 -9.64
CA LYS A 256 -18.14 -0.26 -9.78
C LYS A 256 -17.08 0.22 -10.77
N LEU A 257 -15.90 0.57 -10.28
CA LEU A 257 -14.79 1.04 -11.11
C LEU A 257 -13.82 -0.12 -11.43
N PRO A 258 -13.37 -0.25 -12.70
CA PRO A 258 -12.60 -1.42 -13.14
C PRO A 258 -11.10 -1.36 -12.76
N VAL A 259 -10.67 -2.21 -11.82
CA VAL A 259 -9.23 -2.40 -11.50
C VAL A 259 -8.52 -3.46 -12.36
N GLY A 260 -9.28 -4.29 -13.08
CA GLY A 260 -8.76 -5.34 -13.98
C GLY A 260 -8.17 -6.54 -13.22
N ASP A 261 -9.00 -7.52 -12.86
CA ASP A 261 -8.57 -8.74 -12.15
C ASP A 261 -7.55 -9.55 -12.96
N LEU A 262 -6.32 -9.70 -12.45
CA LEU A 262 -5.26 -10.52 -13.08
C LEU A 262 -5.19 -11.94 -12.52
N SER A 263 -5.87 -12.24 -11.41
CA SER A 263 -5.82 -13.55 -10.75
C SER A 263 -6.31 -14.70 -11.63
N HIS A 264 -7.11 -14.41 -12.67
CA HIS A 264 -7.63 -15.41 -13.61
C HIS A 264 -6.55 -16.07 -14.49
N PHE A 265 -5.37 -15.46 -14.64
CA PHE A 265 -4.21 -16.07 -15.31
C PHE A 265 -3.46 -17.10 -14.44
N TRP A 266 -3.78 -17.18 -13.14
CA TRP A 266 -3.06 -18.02 -12.18
C TRP A 266 -3.92 -19.19 -11.70
N PRO A 267 -3.43 -20.45 -11.76
CA PRO A 267 -4.12 -21.58 -11.18
C PRO A 267 -4.42 -21.37 -9.68
N LYS A 268 -5.59 -21.84 -9.24
CA LYS A 268 -5.93 -21.87 -7.80
C LYS A 268 -4.98 -22.84 -7.10
N THR A 269 -4.26 -22.34 -6.12
CA THR A 269 -3.36 -23.13 -5.28
C THR A 269 -4.15 -23.60 -4.05
N ASP A 270 -5.04 -24.57 -4.24
CA ASP A 270 -5.89 -25.13 -3.17
C ASP A 270 -5.11 -26.11 -2.25
N VAL A 271 -3.83 -25.81 -1.99
CA VAL A 271 -2.96 -26.60 -1.11
C VAL A 271 -3.15 -26.14 0.32
N GLU A 272 -3.65 -27.01 1.20
CA GLU A 272 -3.61 -26.80 2.65
C GLU A 272 -2.16 -26.48 3.07
N MET A 273 -1.89 -25.29 3.60
CA MET A 273 -0.50 -24.88 3.89
C MET A 273 0.22 -25.84 4.84
N GLY A 274 -0.51 -26.44 5.79
CA GLY A 274 0.02 -27.49 6.69
C GLY A 274 0.35 -28.84 6.03
N ARG A 275 0.05 -29.03 4.73
CA ARG A 275 0.61 -30.12 3.90
C ARG A 275 1.82 -29.67 3.09
N ALA A 276 1.84 -28.42 2.61
CA ALA A 276 2.99 -27.86 1.90
C ALA A 276 4.24 -27.78 2.81
N GLU A 277 4.07 -27.34 4.06
CA GLU A 277 5.16 -27.28 5.07
C GLU A 277 5.69 -28.66 5.49
N LYS A 278 5.02 -29.75 5.11
CA LYS A 278 5.48 -31.14 5.32
C LYS A 278 6.09 -31.77 4.06
N GLN A 279 6.21 -31.00 2.98
CA GLN A 279 6.71 -31.44 1.68
C GLN A 279 7.86 -30.57 1.15
N ALA A 280 8.27 -29.56 1.92
CA ALA A 280 9.45 -28.71 1.71
C ALA A 280 10.51 -28.97 2.79
#